data_AF-A0A0M8Z6P2-F1
#
_entry.id   AF-A0A0M8Z6P2-F1
#
_cell.length_a   1.000
_cell.length_b   1.000
_cell.length_c   1.000
_cell.angle_alpha   90.00
_cell.angle_beta   90.00
_cell.angle_gamma   90.00
#
_symmetry.space_group_name_H-M   'P 1'
#
loop_
_entity.id
_entity.type
_entity.pdbx_description
1 polymer ?
#
loop_
_entity_poly.entity_id
_entity_poly.type
_entity_poly.pdbx_seq_one_letter_code
_entity_poly.pdbx_strand_id
1 'polypeptide(L)'
;AGVMSSPGYWVEQISSAVRFADAVGVVEAAGVVSFVEVGPGSVLSGMVADSVAEGSPAVGVPLLRKGRDEETSLVTGLAQLHARGVTVDWEAFFAGQGAERIDLPTYAFRRHRYWLESDGPAGAAPDHPLLTQSMHLAESGGLLFTGRLAVGTHPWLADHMVDNNVLFPGAGFVEMAIRAGDEVGCGRIDELTLETPLILTARGSAQVQLTLEPADGNGARRFSVHARTGADVTDGPWTRHATGLLTGGTGKPPAGLEQWPPRGARSVAVDGFYDDLAEGGLRYGPAFQGVRAAWRRGEEMFAEVVLPGSVGAEAGRFGVHPVLLDAALHVVALRGGGLGEVVVPFAWSGVELFASGASRVRVRVSPVDAGGVRV
;
A
#
# COMPACT_ATOMS: atom_id res chain seq x y z
N ALA A 1 -0.14 -57.00 -54.79
CA ALA A 1 -0.41 -57.64 -53.49
C ALA A 1 0.86 -57.53 -52.63
N GLY A 2 0.74 -57.18 -51.34
CA GLY A 2 1.91 -56.94 -50.48
C GLY A 2 2.66 -58.22 -50.11
N VAL A 3 3.93 -58.11 -49.73
CA VAL A 3 4.83 -59.25 -49.44
C VAL A 3 4.25 -60.22 -48.39
N MET A 4 3.46 -59.73 -47.44
CA MET A 4 2.79 -60.51 -46.39
C MET A 4 1.66 -61.45 -46.89
N SER A 5 1.25 -61.31 -48.16
CA SER A 5 0.24 -62.20 -48.78
C SER A 5 0.84 -63.45 -49.42
N SER A 6 2.16 -63.61 -49.39
CA SER A 6 2.88 -64.79 -49.91
C SER A 6 3.08 -65.85 -48.81
N PRO A 7 2.83 -67.14 -49.08
CA PRO A 7 3.22 -68.22 -48.17
C PRO A 7 4.72 -68.24 -47.84
N GLY A 8 5.56 -67.86 -48.80
CA GLY A 8 7.02 -67.81 -48.61
C GLY A 8 7.45 -66.82 -47.52
N TYR A 9 6.75 -65.69 -47.40
CA TYR A 9 7.00 -64.71 -46.34
C TYR A 9 6.81 -65.31 -44.93
N TRP A 10 5.77 -66.12 -44.73
CA TRP A 10 5.50 -66.74 -43.44
C TRP A 10 6.50 -67.84 -43.08
N VAL A 11 7.00 -68.58 -44.08
CA VAL A 11 8.10 -69.54 -43.89
C VAL A 11 9.38 -68.81 -43.48
N GLU A 12 9.71 -67.70 -44.15
CA GLU A 12 10.86 -66.87 -43.80
C GLU A 12 10.72 -66.23 -42.41
N GLN A 13 9.52 -65.76 -42.05
CA GLN A 13 9.26 -65.12 -40.76
C GLN A 13 9.58 -66.03 -39.56
N ILE A 14 9.28 -67.33 -39.66
CA ILE A 14 9.52 -68.29 -38.58
C ILE A 14 10.97 -68.80 -38.59
N SER A 15 11.65 -68.77 -39.74
CA SER A 15 12.98 -69.37 -39.91
C SER A 15 14.15 -68.37 -39.87
N SER A 16 13.89 -67.09 -40.11
CA SER A 16 14.92 -66.03 -40.19
C SER A 16 15.03 -65.22 -38.90
N ALA A 17 16.16 -64.53 -38.72
CA ALA A 17 16.35 -63.61 -37.60
C ALA A 17 15.40 -62.41 -37.68
N VAL A 18 14.70 -62.09 -36.58
CA VAL A 18 13.79 -60.95 -36.50
C VAL A 18 14.58 -59.65 -36.33
N ARG A 19 14.55 -58.80 -37.35
CA ARG A 19 15.22 -57.49 -37.37
C ARG A 19 14.40 -56.38 -36.70
N PHE A 20 14.04 -56.58 -35.42
CA PHE A 20 13.15 -55.66 -34.68
C PHE A 20 13.73 -54.25 -34.53
N ALA A 21 14.99 -54.14 -34.07
CA ALA A 21 15.64 -52.85 -33.86
C ALA A 21 15.76 -52.04 -35.16
N ASP A 22 16.12 -52.70 -36.27
CA ASP A 22 16.17 -52.07 -37.58
C ASP A 22 14.80 -51.53 -38.02
N ALA A 23 13.73 -52.28 -37.75
CA ALA A 23 12.37 -51.85 -38.07
C ALA A 23 11.94 -50.64 -37.23
N VAL A 24 12.23 -50.63 -35.92
CA VAL A 24 11.95 -49.50 -35.04
C VAL A 24 12.73 -48.26 -35.50
N GLY A 25 14.03 -48.39 -35.78
CA GLY A 25 14.85 -47.27 -36.25
C GLY A 25 14.40 -46.69 -37.59
N VAL A 26 13.95 -47.53 -38.53
CA VAL A 26 13.37 -47.05 -39.81
C VAL A 26 12.07 -46.26 -39.58
N VAL A 27 11.20 -46.74 -38.68
CA VAL A 27 9.92 -46.10 -38.38
C VAL A 27 10.12 -44.80 -37.58
N GLU A 28 11.08 -44.79 -36.66
CA GLU A 28 11.49 -43.58 -35.94
C GLU A 28 12.06 -42.52 -36.88
N ALA A 29 12.95 -42.90 -37.80
CA ALA A 29 13.50 -42.00 -38.81
C ALA A 29 12.43 -41.39 -39.73
N ALA A 30 11.26 -42.04 -39.84
CA ALA A 30 10.09 -41.51 -40.54
C ALA A 30 9.22 -40.57 -39.67
N GLY A 31 9.65 -40.26 -38.45
CA GLY A 31 9.00 -39.32 -37.53
C GLY A 31 8.04 -39.93 -36.51
N VAL A 32 7.96 -41.27 -36.43
CA VAL A 32 7.08 -41.94 -35.47
C VAL A 32 7.76 -42.08 -34.11
N VAL A 33 7.14 -41.53 -33.07
CA VAL A 33 7.71 -41.48 -31.70
C VAL A 33 6.84 -42.18 -30.65
N SER A 34 5.72 -42.78 -31.06
CA SER A 34 4.84 -43.56 -30.18
C SER A 34 4.61 -44.93 -30.77
N PHE A 35 5.09 -45.96 -30.10
CA PHE A 35 4.98 -47.35 -30.49
C PHE A 35 4.01 -48.06 -29.56
N VAL A 36 3.06 -48.82 -30.11
CA VAL A 36 2.05 -49.53 -29.32
C VAL A 36 2.34 -51.02 -29.37
N GLU A 37 2.58 -51.64 -28.21
CA GLU A 37 2.74 -53.09 -28.11
C GLU A 37 1.36 -53.74 -27.89
N VAL A 38 0.94 -54.49 -28.91
CA VAL A 38 -0.29 -55.27 -28.92
C VAL A 38 0.06 -56.71 -28.53
N GLY A 39 -0.29 -57.10 -27.31
CA GLY A 39 -0.05 -58.45 -26.80
C GLY A 39 0.01 -58.47 -25.27
N PRO A 40 0.08 -59.65 -24.64
CA PRO A 40 -0.04 -59.85 -23.18
C PRO A 40 1.19 -59.38 -22.37
N GLY A 41 2.20 -58.82 -23.03
CA GLY A 41 3.49 -58.45 -22.46
C GLY A 41 3.82 -56.97 -22.61
N SER A 42 4.99 -56.59 -22.07
CA SER A 42 5.55 -55.25 -22.21
C SER A 42 7.02 -55.27 -22.64
N VAL A 43 7.45 -56.38 -23.25
CA VAL A 43 8.85 -56.63 -23.54
C VAL A 43 9.29 -55.77 -24.71
N LEU A 44 8.47 -55.71 -25.77
CA LEU A 44 8.80 -54.93 -26.96
C LEU A 44 8.82 -53.44 -26.66
N SER A 45 7.97 -52.98 -25.76
CA SER A 45 7.90 -51.58 -25.31
C SER A 45 9.21 -51.14 -24.66
N GLY A 46 9.85 -52.02 -23.89
CA GLY A 46 11.19 -51.77 -23.35
C GLY A 46 12.25 -51.75 -24.45
N MET A 47 12.20 -52.71 -25.38
CA MET A 47 13.15 -52.80 -26.49
C MET A 47 13.08 -51.63 -27.47
N VAL A 48 11.96 -50.91 -27.55
CA VAL A 48 11.86 -49.67 -28.36
C VAL A 48 12.90 -48.65 -27.91
N ALA A 49 13.10 -48.45 -26.61
CA ALA A 49 14.08 -47.50 -26.09
C ALA A 49 15.52 -47.88 -26.47
N ASP A 50 15.83 -49.18 -26.50
CA ASP A 50 17.14 -49.70 -26.90
C ASP A 50 17.36 -49.70 -28.41
N SER A 51 16.31 -49.46 -29.20
CA SER A 51 16.33 -49.53 -30.67
C SER A 51 16.34 -48.16 -31.36
N VAL A 52 16.25 -47.07 -30.59
CA VAL A 52 16.23 -45.69 -31.10
C VAL A 52 17.50 -44.93 -30.73
N ALA A 53 17.74 -43.80 -31.40
CA ALA A 53 18.91 -42.98 -31.10
C ALA A 53 18.88 -42.42 -29.66
N GLU A 54 20.06 -42.22 -29.07
CA GLU A 54 20.19 -41.59 -27.76
C GLU A 54 19.56 -40.19 -27.76
N GLY A 55 18.69 -39.90 -26.78
CA GLY A 55 17.94 -38.65 -26.70
C GLY A 55 16.65 -38.61 -27.52
N SER A 56 16.28 -39.70 -28.20
CA SER A 56 15.00 -39.81 -28.89
C SER A 56 13.81 -39.68 -27.93
N PRO A 57 12.74 -38.95 -28.31
CA PRO A 57 11.50 -38.90 -27.53
C PRO A 57 10.64 -40.17 -27.72
N ALA A 58 11.08 -41.14 -28.54
CA ALA A 58 10.34 -42.34 -28.87
C ALA A 58 10.07 -43.23 -27.65
N VAL A 59 8.84 -43.73 -27.52
CA VAL A 59 8.44 -44.61 -26.41
C VAL A 59 7.54 -45.74 -26.86
N GLY A 60 7.77 -46.92 -26.29
CA GLY A 60 6.85 -48.05 -26.33
C GLY A 60 5.79 -48.00 -25.23
N VAL A 61 4.53 -48.13 -25.62
CA VAL A 61 3.36 -48.19 -24.74
C VAL A 61 2.72 -49.58 -24.84
N PRO A 62 2.78 -50.41 -23.78
CA PRO A 62 2.13 -51.71 -23.79
C PRO A 62 0.66 -51.60 -23.46
N LEU A 63 -0.19 -52.30 -24.21
CA LEU A 63 -1.64 -52.34 -23.94
C LEU A 63 -2.03 -53.36 -22.89
N LEU A 64 -1.26 -54.44 -22.70
CA LEU A 64 -1.48 -55.41 -21.63
C LEU A 64 -0.18 -55.67 -20.87
N ARG A 65 -0.30 -56.17 -19.64
CA ARG A 65 0.85 -56.62 -18.84
C ARG A 65 0.47 -57.85 -18.04
N LYS A 66 1.35 -58.85 -18.05
CA LYS A 66 1.19 -60.05 -17.23
C LYS A 66 0.97 -59.68 -15.75
N GLY A 67 -0.06 -60.25 -15.15
CA GLY A 67 -0.40 -60.03 -13.73
C GLY A 67 -1.10 -58.71 -13.44
N ARG A 68 -1.59 -57.99 -14.47
CA ARG A 68 -2.45 -56.81 -14.31
C ARG A 68 -3.80 -57.05 -14.98
N ASP A 69 -4.80 -56.32 -14.51
CA ASP A 69 -6.13 -56.30 -15.10
C ASP A 69 -6.06 -55.79 -16.55
N GLU A 70 -6.74 -56.49 -17.47
CA GLU A 70 -6.65 -56.24 -18.91
C GLU A 70 -7.30 -54.90 -19.28
N GLU A 71 -8.49 -54.61 -18.75
CA GLU A 71 -9.23 -53.37 -19.01
C GLU A 71 -8.46 -52.16 -18.50
N THR A 72 -8.01 -52.21 -17.24
CA THR A 72 -7.20 -51.16 -16.63
C THR A 72 -5.91 -50.93 -17.41
N SER A 73 -5.25 -51.99 -17.88
CA SER A 73 -4.01 -51.89 -18.65
C SER A 73 -4.23 -51.21 -20.00
N LEU A 74 -5.31 -51.59 -20.70
CA LEU A 74 -5.68 -51.00 -21.98
C LEU A 74 -6.00 -49.51 -21.83
N VAL A 75 -6.87 -49.15 -20.88
CA VAL A 75 -7.27 -47.76 -20.63
C VAL A 75 -6.07 -46.92 -20.19
N THR A 76 -5.17 -47.47 -19.37
CA THR A 76 -3.92 -46.81 -18.98
C THR A 76 -3.01 -46.57 -20.18
N GLY A 77 -2.89 -47.54 -21.10
CA GLY A 77 -2.12 -47.38 -22.33
C GLY A 77 -2.69 -46.28 -23.23
N LEU A 78 -4.01 -46.27 -23.44
CA LEU A 78 -4.70 -45.21 -24.19
C LEU A 78 -4.54 -43.84 -23.54
N ALA A 79 -4.62 -43.75 -22.22
CA ALA A 79 -4.40 -42.51 -21.47
C ALA A 79 -2.95 -42.00 -21.63
N GLN A 80 -1.95 -42.88 -21.64
CA GLN A 80 -0.56 -42.52 -21.89
C GLN A 80 -0.34 -41.98 -23.32
N LEU A 81 -0.97 -42.61 -24.31
CA LEU A 81 -0.97 -42.14 -25.69
C LEU A 81 -1.63 -40.76 -25.79
N HIS A 82 -2.79 -40.57 -25.17
CA HIS A 82 -3.50 -39.30 -25.14
C HIS A 82 -2.69 -38.18 -24.48
N ALA A 83 -2.05 -38.45 -23.33
CA ALA A 83 -1.18 -37.50 -22.64
C ALA A 83 0.07 -37.11 -23.46
N ARG A 84 0.47 -37.95 -24.43
CA ARG A 84 1.56 -37.68 -25.39
C ARG A 84 1.08 -36.97 -26.66
N GLY A 85 -0.20 -36.63 -26.75
CA GLY A 85 -0.78 -35.94 -27.90
C GLY A 85 -1.24 -36.86 -29.03
N VAL A 86 -1.25 -38.19 -28.83
CA VAL A 86 -1.88 -39.11 -29.78
C VAL A 86 -3.39 -38.95 -29.69
N THR A 87 -4.04 -38.73 -30.83
CA THR A 87 -5.50 -38.66 -30.91
C THR A 87 -6.08 -40.05 -30.65
N VAL A 88 -6.76 -40.20 -29.51
CA VAL A 88 -7.57 -41.38 -29.18
C VAL A 88 -9.03 -41.03 -29.45
N ASP A 89 -9.72 -41.88 -30.21
CA ASP A 89 -11.15 -41.74 -30.46
C ASP A 89 -11.94 -42.22 -29.24
N TRP A 90 -12.11 -41.32 -28.27
CA TRP A 90 -12.90 -41.56 -27.07
C TRP A 90 -14.39 -41.72 -27.37
N GLU A 91 -14.88 -41.17 -28.49
CA GLU A 91 -16.28 -41.33 -28.89
C GLU A 91 -16.55 -42.78 -29.31
N ALA A 92 -15.66 -43.37 -30.12
CA ALA A 92 -15.71 -44.79 -30.44
C ALA A 92 -15.53 -45.69 -29.21
N PHE A 93 -14.65 -45.31 -28.28
CA PHE A 93 -14.42 -46.06 -27.04
C PHE A 93 -15.68 -46.15 -26.16
N PHE A 94 -16.43 -45.07 -26.03
CA PHE A 94 -17.65 -45.01 -25.21
C PHE A 94 -18.95 -45.30 -25.97
N ALA A 95 -18.88 -45.65 -27.26
CA ALA A 95 -20.06 -45.92 -28.08
C ALA A 95 -20.94 -47.02 -27.47
N GLY A 96 -22.23 -46.72 -27.29
CA GLY A 96 -23.21 -47.65 -26.72
C GLY A 96 -23.15 -47.84 -25.19
N GLN A 97 -22.27 -47.11 -24.48
CA GLN A 97 -22.12 -47.21 -23.01
C GLN A 97 -22.92 -46.13 -22.24
N GLY A 98 -23.59 -45.21 -22.94
CA GLY A 98 -24.36 -44.12 -22.31
C GLY A 98 -23.51 -43.08 -21.56
N ALA A 99 -22.22 -42.98 -21.88
CA ALA A 99 -21.33 -42.00 -21.25
C ALA A 99 -21.67 -40.57 -21.69
N GLU A 100 -21.66 -39.64 -20.75
CA GLU A 100 -21.89 -38.21 -20.98
C GLU A 100 -20.64 -37.39 -20.65
N ARG A 101 -20.41 -36.30 -21.39
CA ARG A 101 -19.33 -35.34 -21.06
C ARG A 101 -19.82 -34.42 -19.96
N ILE A 102 -19.03 -34.31 -18.88
CA ILE A 102 -19.27 -33.37 -17.79
C ILE A 102 -18.20 -32.27 -17.79
N ASP A 103 -18.59 -31.05 -17.45
CA ASP A 103 -17.64 -29.96 -17.27
C ASP A 103 -16.81 -30.16 -16.00
N LEU A 104 -15.49 -30.03 -16.12
CA LEU A 104 -14.58 -29.99 -14.99
C LEU A 104 -14.24 -28.53 -14.65
N PRO A 105 -13.90 -28.21 -13.38
CA PRO A 105 -13.39 -26.90 -13.02
C PRO A 105 -12.27 -26.46 -13.97
N THR A 106 -12.37 -25.23 -14.46
CA THR A 106 -11.42 -24.70 -15.43
C THR A 106 -10.03 -24.50 -14.82
N TYR A 107 -9.06 -24.22 -15.69
CA TYR A 107 -7.65 -24.01 -15.34
C TYR A 107 -7.46 -23.19 -14.05
N ALA A 108 -6.72 -23.75 -13.10
CA ALA A 108 -6.32 -23.04 -11.89
C ALA A 108 -5.31 -21.94 -12.24
N PHE A 109 -5.79 -20.72 -12.50
CA PHE A 109 -4.93 -19.57 -12.74
C PHE A 109 -3.88 -19.43 -11.62
N ARG A 110 -2.59 -19.42 -11.99
CA ARG A 110 -1.51 -18.95 -11.10
C ARG A 110 -1.63 -17.44 -10.94
N ARG A 111 -2.38 -17.00 -9.93
CA ARG A 111 -2.62 -15.58 -9.63
C ARG A 111 -1.31 -14.85 -9.37
N HIS A 112 -0.93 -13.95 -10.26
CA HIS A 112 0.15 -13.00 -10.08
C HIS A 112 -0.40 -11.58 -10.28
N ARG A 113 0.05 -10.64 -9.44
CA ARG A 113 -0.40 -9.25 -9.46
C ARG A 113 0.37 -8.52 -10.57
N TYR A 114 -0.30 -8.18 -11.67
CA TYR A 114 0.26 -7.39 -12.77
C TYR A 114 -0.47 -6.05 -12.88
N TRP A 115 -0.05 -5.07 -12.07
CA TRP A 115 -0.53 -3.69 -12.16
C TRP A 115 0.61 -2.81 -12.67
N LEU A 116 0.29 -1.82 -13.51
CA LEU A 116 1.20 -0.71 -13.78
C LEU A 116 1.23 0.16 -12.53
N GLU A 117 2.38 0.20 -11.86
CA GLU A 117 2.63 1.21 -10.84
C GLU A 117 2.80 2.54 -11.59
N SER A 118 1.75 3.35 -11.60
CA SER A 118 1.84 4.72 -12.09
C SER A 118 2.54 5.53 -11.01
N ASP A 119 3.73 6.04 -11.31
CA ASP A 119 4.12 7.33 -10.72
C ASP A 119 2.98 8.30 -11.02
N GLY A 120 2.49 9.01 -9.99
CA GLY A 120 1.22 9.73 -10.03
C GLY A 120 1.04 10.66 -11.25
N PRO A 121 -0.19 11.13 -11.52
CA PRO A 121 -0.47 11.90 -12.73
C PRO A 121 0.47 13.11 -12.90
N ALA A 122 0.84 13.37 -14.16
CA ALA A 122 1.70 14.51 -14.52
C ALA A 122 0.99 15.84 -14.21
N GLY A 123 1.28 16.36 -13.02
CA GLY A 123 0.77 17.60 -12.44
C GLY A 123 1.11 17.73 -10.95
N ALA A 124 2.15 17.01 -10.50
CA ALA A 124 2.45 16.87 -9.08
C ALA A 124 2.86 18.22 -8.46
N ALA A 125 2.16 18.59 -7.39
CA ALA A 125 2.74 19.43 -6.35
C ALA A 125 4.04 18.76 -5.88
N PRO A 126 5.18 19.48 -5.75
CA PRO A 126 6.43 18.88 -5.30
C PRO A 126 6.22 18.14 -3.96
N ASP A 127 6.57 16.84 -3.97
CA ASP A 127 6.94 15.91 -2.89
C ASP A 127 6.37 16.08 -1.46
N HIS A 128 5.22 16.75 -1.29
CA HIS A 128 4.65 16.97 0.04
C HIS A 128 3.93 15.72 0.57
N PRO A 129 4.27 15.22 1.77
CA PRO A 129 3.75 13.94 2.26
C PRO A 129 2.22 13.89 2.42
N LEU A 130 1.57 15.01 2.73
CA LEU A 130 0.11 15.06 2.96
C LEU A 130 -0.70 15.54 1.74
N LEU A 131 -0.05 16.25 0.80
CA LEU A 131 -0.69 16.88 -0.36
C LEU A 131 0.15 16.58 -1.59
N THR A 132 -0.10 15.42 -2.17
CA THR A 132 0.74 14.82 -3.21
C THR A 132 0.53 15.42 -4.60
N GLN A 133 -0.59 16.10 -4.84
CA GLN A 133 -0.97 16.62 -6.16
C GLN A 133 -1.62 17.99 -6.03
N SER A 134 -1.49 18.84 -7.05
CA SER A 134 -2.21 20.11 -7.17
C SER A 134 -2.77 20.28 -8.58
N MET A 135 -3.87 21.02 -8.72
CA MET A 135 -4.45 21.38 -10.00
C MET A 135 -5.13 22.74 -9.93
N HIS A 136 -5.01 23.54 -11.00
CA HIS A 136 -5.81 24.74 -11.18
C HIS A 136 -7.19 24.39 -11.70
N LEU A 137 -8.23 24.95 -11.07
CA LEU A 137 -9.61 24.76 -11.47
C LEU A 137 -9.98 25.78 -12.54
N ALA A 138 -10.19 25.32 -13.77
CA ALA A 138 -10.42 26.19 -14.92
C ALA A 138 -11.69 27.07 -14.80
N GLU A 139 -12.74 26.53 -14.18
CA GLU A 139 -14.01 27.25 -14.04
C GLU A 139 -13.99 28.30 -12.91
N SER A 140 -13.47 27.93 -11.74
CA SER A 140 -13.48 28.82 -10.57
C SER A 140 -12.26 29.74 -10.50
N GLY A 141 -11.14 29.40 -11.15
CA GLY A 141 -9.85 30.09 -10.96
C GLY A 141 -9.16 29.75 -9.63
N GLY A 142 -9.69 28.78 -8.89
CA GLY A 142 -9.12 28.28 -7.64
C GLY A 142 -8.05 27.21 -7.85
N LEU A 143 -7.55 26.64 -6.75
CA LEU A 143 -6.68 25.47 -6.75
C LEU A 143 -7.30 24.33 -5.95
N LEU A 144 -7.01 23.09 -6.37
CA LEU A 144 -7.32 21.88 -5.63
C LEU A 144 -6.03 21.12 -5.36
N PHE A 145 -5.79 20.79 -4.11
CA PHE A 145 -4.74 19.88 -3.68
C PHE A 145 -5.36 18.56 -3.24
N THR A 146 -4.71 17.44 -3.55
CA THR A 146 -5.18 16.12 -3.14
C THR A 146 -4.07 15.31 -2.49
N GLY A 147 -4.46 14.44 -1.56
CA GLY A 147 -3.55 13.55 -0.85
C GLY A 147 -4.25 12.33 -0.28
N ARG A 148 -3.46 11.42 0.31
CA ARG A 148 -3.94 10.22 0.97
C ARG A 148 -3.26 10.07 2.32
N LEU A 149 -4.07 9.97 3.37
CA LEU A 149 -3.61 9.73 4.74
C LEU A 149 -3.86 8.27 5.10
N ALA A 150 -2.82 7.55 5.48
CA ALA A 150 -2.94 6.18 5.97
C ALA A 150 -1.82 5.90 6.98
N VAL A 151 -2.12 5.08 8.00
CA VAL A 151 -1.09 4.63 8.96
C VAL A 151 0.04 3.88 8.25
N GLY A 152 -0.26 3.16 7.17
CA GLY A 152 0.76 2.45 6.38
C GLY A 152 1.76 3.36 5.66
N THR A 153 1.39 4.60 5.33
CA THR A 153 2.28 5.58 4.67
C THR A 153 2.83 6.62 5.64
N HIS A 154 2.11 6.89 6.72
CA HIS A 154 2.51 7.80 7.79
C HIS A 154 2.34 7.09 9.15
N PRO A 155 3.32 6.26 9.55
CA PRO A 155 3.20 5.44 10.76
C PRO A 155 2.97 6.27 12.04
N TRP A 156 3.49 7.50 12.08
CA TRP A 156 3.27 8.43 13.18
C TRP A 156 1.80 8.76 13.42
N LEU A 157 0.90 8.62 12.44
CA LEU A 157 -0.53 8.85 12.64
C LEU A 157 -1.11 7.97 13.75
N ALA A 158 -0.64 6.72 13.87
CA ALA A 158 -1.13 5.80 14.90
C ALA A 158 -0.85 6.26 16.34
N ASP A 159 0.13 7.15 16.52
CA ASP A 159 0.55 7.67 17.82
C ASP A 159 -0.25 8.91 18.27
N HIS A 160 -1.22 9.38 17.49
CA HIS A 160 -2.11 10.47 17.88
C HIS A 160 -3.51 9.93 18.21
N MET A 161 -3.68 9.43 19.44
CA MET A 161 -4.96 8.84 19.89
C MET A 161 -5.69 9.75 20.88
N VAL A 162 -6.98 9.95 20.62
CA VAL A 162 -7.92 10.65 21.50
C VAL A 162 -9.10 9.71 21.75
N ASP A 163 -9.40 9.40 23.00
CA ASP A 163 -10.49 8.47 23.39
C ASP A 163 -10.47 7.13 22.61
N ASN A 164 -9.27 6.56 22.42
CA ASN A 164 -9.00 5.34 21.65
C ASN A 164 -9.24 5.43 20.13
N ASN A 165 -9.46 6.61 19.58
CA ASN A 165 -9.54 6.84 18.14
C ASN A 165 -8.25 7.44 17.61
N VAL A 166 -7.74 6.94 16.49
CA VAL A 166 -6.65 7.59 15.77
C VAL A 166 -7.22 8.83 15.11
N LEU A 167 -6.83 10.00 15.62
CA LEU A 167 -7.31 11.29 15.16
C LEU A 167 -6.21 11.94 14.32
N PHE A 168 -6.53 12.47 13.14
CA PHE A 168 -5.60 13.32 12.43
C PHE A 168 -5.39 14.61 13.25
N PRO A 169 -4.14 14.97 13.60
CA PRO A 169 -3.88 16.11 14.48
C PRO A 169 -4.28 17.42 13.84
N GLY A 170 -4.73 18.39 14.65
CA GLY A 170 -5.01 19.75 14.20
C GLY A 170 -3.81 20.41 13.50
N ALA A 171 -2.61 20.15 14.02
CA ALA A 171 -1.34 20.54 13.42
C ALA A 171 -1.15 20.04 11.97
N GLY A 172 -1.77 18.93 11.60
CA GLY A 172 -1.75 18.41 10.24
C GLY A 172 -2.54 19.27 9.25
N PHE A 173 -3.66 19.85 9.69
CA PHE A 173 -4.42 20.80 8.87
C PHE A 173 -3.68 22.13 8.71
N VAL A 174 -2.98 22.58 9.75
CA VAL A 174 -2.10 23.75 9.69
C VAL A 174 -1.00 23.55 8.64
N GLU A 175 -0.33 22.40 8.66
CA GLU A 175 0.70 22.07 7.67
C GLU A 175 0.14 22.01 6.23
N MET A 176 -1.05 21.42 6.04
CA MET A 176 -1.71 21.43 4.73
C MET A 176 -2.00 22.86 4.25
N ALA A 177 -2.46 23.75 5.14
CA ALA A 177 -2.75 25.14 4.82
C ALA A 177 -1.46 25.95 4.53
N ILE A 178 -0.37 25.72 5.26
CA ILE A 178 0.96 26.31 4.96
C ILE A 178 1.39 25.89 3.55
N ARG A 179 1.36 24.59 3.24
CA ARG A 179 1.74 24.09 1.91
C ARG A 179 0.88 24.70 0.80
N ALA A 180 -0.42 24.85 1.02
CA ALA A 180 -1.32 25.51 0.08
C ALA A 180 -0.99 27.00 -0.08
N GLY A 181 -0.67 27.70 1.01
CA GLY A 181 -0.25 29.10 1.00
C GLY A 181 1.04 29.35 0.24
N ASP A 182 2.03 28.47 0.40
CA ASP A 182 3.30 28.54 -0.32
C ASP A 182 3.12 28.50 -1.85
N GLU A 183 2.14 27.73 -2.35
CA GLU A 183 1.84 27.63 -3.79
C GLU A 183 1.38 28.97 -4.40
N VAL A 184 0.73 29.81 -3.59
CA VAL A 184 0.10 31.06 -4.02
C VAL A 184 0.74 32.31 -3.43
N GLY A 185 1.84 32.16 -2.69
CA GLY A 185 2.55 33.25 -2.02
C GLY A 185 1.82 33.84 -0.80
N CYS A 186 0.88 33.11 -0.20
CA CYS A 186 0.22 33.50 1.05
C CYS A 186 0.98 32.91 2.24
N GLY A 187 1.83 33.71 2.88
CA GLY A 187 2.68 33.25 3.98
C GLY A 187 2.04 33.20 5.37
N ARG A 188 0.73 33.52 5.49
CA ARG A 188 0.02 33.58 6.77
C ARG A 188 -1.33 32.87 6.70
N ILE A 189 -1.59 32.03 7.70
CA ILE A 189 -2.94 31.55 8.01
C ILE A 189 -3.53 32.57 9.00
N ASP A 190 -4.46 33.38 8.51
CA ASP A 190 -5.09 34.40 9.34
C ASP A 190 -6.09 33.77 10.31
N GLU A 191 -6.86 32.80 9.83
CA GLU A 191 -7.75 31.96 10.62
C GLU A 191 -7.78 30.53 10.06
N LEU A 192 -7.82 29.54 10.96
CA LEU A 192 -8.17 28.15 10.65
C LEU A 192 -9.09 27.64 11.75
N THR A 193 -10.24 27.08 11.37
CA THR A 193 -11.20 26.45 12.28
C THR A 193 -11.38 24.99 11.92
N LEU A 194 -11.30 24.11 12.91
CA LEU A 194 -11.66 22.69 12.76
C LEU A 194 -13.14 22.50 13.03
N GLU A 195 -13.82 21.84 12.09
CA GLU A 195 -15.26 21.63 12.13
C GLU A 195 -15.62 20.21 12.57
N THR A 196 -14.96 19.21 11.98
CA THR A 196 -15.23 17.79 12.27
C THR A 196 -13.91 17.05 12.46
N PRO A 197 -13.74 16.23 13.52
CA PRO A 197 -12.56 15.39 13.68
C PRO A 197 -12.38 14.41 12.51
N LEU A 198 -11.18 14.30 11.97
CA LEU A 198 -10.84 13.30 10.97
C LEU A 198 -10.30 12.04 11.68
N ILE A 199 -11.16 11.03 11.81
CA ILE A 199 -10.83 9.75 12.45
C ILE A 199 -10.32 8.77 11.38
N LEU A 200 -9.17 8.16 11.64
CA LEU A 200 -8.59 7.11 10.80
C LEU A 200 -8.77 5.75 11.49
N THR A 201 -9.03 4.71 10.70
CA THR A 201 -8.99 3.33 11.23
C THR A 201 -7.61 2.73 11.01
N ALA A 202 -7.20 1.77 11.83
CA ALA A 202 -5.86 1.16 11.76
C ALA A 202 -5.52 0.56 10.38
N ARG A 203 -6.52 0.17 9.60
CA ARG A 203 -6.37 -0.34 8.22
C ARG A 203 -6.97 0.58 7.15
N GLY A 204 -7.59 1.68 7.57
CA GLY A 204 -8.25 2.61 6.68
C GLY A 204 -7.30 3.65 6.15
N SER A 205 -7.79 4.36 5.15
CA SER A 205 -7.16 5.56 4.65
C SER A 205 -8.20 6.64 4.46
N ALA A 206 -7.78 7.90 4.50
CA ALA A 206 -8.56 9.03 4.07
C ALA A 206 -8.00 9.56 2.75
N GLN A 207 -8.86 9.80 1.77
CA GLN A 207 -8.52 10.75 0.71
C GLN A 207 -8.83 12.14 1.22
N VAL A 208 -7.91 13.08 1.00
CA VAL A 208 -8.06 14.48 1.40
C VAL A 208 -8.05 15.38 0.19
N GLN A 209 -8.84 16.44 0.27
CA GLN A 209 -8.89 17.53 -0.68
C GLN A 209 -8.79 18.86 0.06
N LEU A 210 -7.86 19.70 -0.34
CA LEU A 210 -7.82 21.10 0.08
C LEU A 210 -8.15 21.96 -1.13
N THR A 211 -9.22 22.74 -1.04
CA THR A 211 -9.57 23.72 -2.07
C THR A 211 -9.16 25.12 -1.63
N LEU A 212 -8.57 25.89 -2.55
CA LEU A 212 -8.32 27.32 -2.41
C LEU A 212 -9.23 28.08 -3.37
N GLU A 213 -9.94 29.07 -2.84
CA GLU A 213 -10.66 30.05 -3.65
C GLU A 213 -9.68 31.00 -4.38
N PRO A 214 -10.14 31.67 -5.45
CA PRO A 214 -9.43 32.82 -6.02
C PRO A 214 -9.12 33.87 -4.95
N ALA A 215 -8.09 34.67 -5.21
CA ALA A 215 -7.80 35.83 -4.37
C ALA A 215 -8.98 36.81 -4.42
N ASP A 216 -9.38 37.30 -3.26
CA ASP A 216 -10.29 38.44 -3.17
C ASP A 216 -9.55 39.76 -3.50
N GLY A 217 -10.25 40.89 -3.39
CA GLY A 217 -9.70 42.21 -3.70
C GLY A 217 -8.49 42.61 -2.84
N ASN A 218 -8.24 41.93 -1.72
CA ASN A 218 -7.13 42.17 -0.81
C ASN A 218 -6.02 41.12 -0.95
N GLY A 219 -6.14 40.18 -1.89
CA GLY A 219 -5.21 39.07 -2.06
C GLY A 219 -5.45 37.91 -1.08
N ALA A 220 -6.50 37.95 -0.27
CA ALA A 220 -6.82 36.90 0.67
C ALA A 220 -7.54 35.74 -0.03
N ARG A 221 -7.32 34.51 0.44
CA ARG A 221 -7.86 33.29 -0.16
C ARG A 221 -8.49 32.42 0.90
N ARG A 222 -9.77 32.10 0.76
CA ARG A 222 -10.42 31.10 1.63
C ARG A 222 -9.99 29.71 1.21
N PHE A 223 -9.91 28.82 2.18
CA PHE A 223 -9.70 27.41 1.93
C PHE A 223 -10.66 26.53 2.71
N SER A 224 -10.83 25.31 2.22
CA SER A 224 -11.53 24.25 2.95
C SER A 224 -10.83 22.92 2.76
N VAL A 225 -10.79 22.10 3.81
CA VAL A 225 -10.24 20.75 3.79
C VAL A 225 -11.36 19.75 3.96
N HIS A 226 -11.53 18.90 2.96
CA HIS A 226 -12.48 17.81 2.95
C HIS A 226 -11.74 16.48 2.98
N ALA A 227 -12.35 15.48 3.61
CA ALA A 227 -11.84 14.13 3.57
C ALA A 227 -12.99 13.13 3.43
N ARG A 228 -12.66 11.97 2.89
CA ARG A 228 -13.53 10.79 2.92
C ARG A 228 -12.74 9.58 3.34
N THR A 229 -13.32 8.79 4.22
CA THR A 229 -12.67 7.61 4.83
C THR A 229 -13.33 6.33 4.32
N GLY A 230 -12.58 5.23 4.25
CA GLY A 230 -13.11 3.94 3.81
C GLY A 230 -12.02 2.94 3.44
N ALA A 231 -12.39 1.67 3.27
CA ALA A 231 -11.49 0.61 2.77
C ALA A 231 -11.27 0.75 1.26
N ASP A 232 -12.35 0.99 0.50
CA ASP A 232 -12.34 1.34 -0.92
C ASP A 232 -12.77 2.81 -1.07
N VAL A 233 -11.79 3.72 -1.13
CA VAL A 233 -11.98 5.17 -1.01
C VAL A 233 -12.56 5.82 -2.29
N THR A 234 -13.40 5.11 -3.06
CA THR A 234 -13.91 5.62 -4.34
C THR A 234 -15.29 6.26 -4.25
N ASP A 235 -16.14 5.85 -3.30
CA ASP A 235 -17.59 6.16 -3.34
C ASP A 235 -18.19 6.73 -2.03
N GLY A 236 -17.37 7.01 -1.01
CA GLY A 236 -17.83 7.63 0.24
C GLY A 236 -18.11 9.14 0.11
N PRO A 237 -19.02 9.72 0.92
CA PRO A 237 -19.29 11.15 0.93
C PRO A 237 -18.10 11.94 1.48
N TRP A 238 -17.89 13.16 0.94
CA TRP A 238 -16.92 14.10 1.48
C TRP A 238 -17.45 14.77 2.74
N THR A 239 -16.64 14.80 3.80
CA THR A 239 -16.91 15.56 5.02
C THR A 239 -15.92 16.71 5.11
N ARG A 240 -16.41 17.90 5.49
CA ARG A 240 -15.55 19.07 5.72
C ARG A 240 -14.97 18.99 7.14
N HIS A 241 -13.65 19.07 7.22
CA HIS A 241 -12.92 18.94 8.47
C HIS A 241 -12.32 20.26 8.95
N ALA A 242 -11.94 21.14 8.02
CA ALA A 242 -11.37 22.43 8.34
C ALA A 242 -11.75 23.50 7.31
N THR A 243 -11.80 24.74 7.75
CA THR A 243 -11.92 25.93 6.90
C THR A 243 -10.96 27.00 7.40
N GLY A 244 -10.64 27.97 6.54
CA GLY A 244 -9.80 29.09 6.97
C GLY A 244 -9.54 30.13 5.89
N LEU A 245 -8.65 31.06 6.23
CA LEU A 245 -8.27 32.20 5.40
C LEU A 245 -6.74 32.32 5.35
N LEU A 246 -6.20 32.38 4.14
CA LEU A 246 -4.80 32.67 3.87
C LEU A 246 -4.62 34.12 3.43
N THR A 247 -3.59 34.78 3.94
CA THR A 247 -3.23 36.17 3.64
C THR A 247 -1.72 36.32 3.41
N GLY A 248 -1.29 37.53 3.01
CA GLY A 248 0.14 37.85 2.91
C GLY A 248 0.83 37.81 4.27
N GLY A 249 2.03 37.24 4.32
CA GLY A 249 2.85 37.17 5.54
C GLY A 249 3.33 38.55 6.01
N THR A 250 3.66 38.66 7.29
CA THR A 250 4.21 39.89 7.87
C THR A 250 5.72 40.04 7.62
N GLY A 251 6.40 38.95 7.28
CA GLY A 251 7.80 38.94 6.84
C GLY A 251 8.83 39.06 7.97
N LYS A 252 8.45 39.05 9.25
CA LYS A 252 9.40 39.11 10.37
C LYS A 252 9.05 38.14 11.50
N PRO A 253 9.96 37.24 11.91
CA PRO A 253 9.71 36.35 13.04
C PRO A 253 9.64 37.12 14.37
N PRO A 254 8.84 36.63 15.34
CA PRO A 254 8.82 37.18 16.68
C PRO A 254 10.16 36.96 17.40
N ALA A 255 10.58 37.94 18.20
CA ALA A 255 11.81 37.89 19.00
C ALA A 255 11.58 37.28 20.40
N GLY A 256 12.65 36.93 21.11
CA GLY A 256 12.61 36.58 22.53
C GLY A 256 12.85 35.10 22.87
N LEU A 257 13.46 34.34 21.95
CA LEU A 257 13.89 32.94 22.13
C LEU A 257 15.41 32.73 21.98
N GLU A 258 16.17 33.83 21.95
CA GLU A 258 17.63 33.83 21.76
C GLU A 258 18.36 33.32 23.01
N GLN A 259 17.96 33.82 24.19
CA GLN A 259 18.49 33.40 25.50
C GLN A 259 17.79 32.13 25.98
N TRP A 260 18.56 31.08 26.29
CA TRP A 260 18.01 29.80 26.75
C TRP A 260 18.88 29.13 27.86
N PRO A 261 18.29 28.55 28.92
CA PRO A 261 16.88 28.67 29.28
C PRO A 261 16.50 30.15 29.57
N PRO A 262 15.21 30.52 29.48
CA PRO A 262 14.80 31.91 29.64
C PRO A 262 15.20 32.46 31.00
N ARG A 263 15.80 33.64 31.02
CA ARG A 263 16.23 34.30 32.26
C ARG A 263 15.06 34.47 33.21
N GLY A 264 15.24 34.07 34.47
CA GLY A 264 14.23 34.18 35.53
C GLY A 264 13.14 33.10 35.47
N ALA A 265 13.21 32.15 34.55
CA ALA A 265 12.29 31.01 34.52
C ALA A 265 12.75 29.88 35.45
N ARG A 266 11.80 29.22 36.10
CA ARG A 266 12.04 28.06 36.98
C ARG A 266 11.72 26.78 36.21
N SER A 267 12.53 25.74 36.38
CA SER A 267 12.27 24.44 35.75
C SER A 267 10.95 23.84 36.24
N VAL A 268 10.24 23.19 35.33
CA VAL A 268 9.03 22.41 35.57
C VAL A 268 9.35 20.96 35.24
N ALA A 269 8.99 20.04 36.14
CA ALA A 269 9.16 18.61 35.88
C ALA A 269 8.25 18.18 34.72
N VAL A 270 8.80 17.39 33.82
CA VAL A 270 8.08 16.82 32.67
C VAL A 270 7.97 15.28 32.76
N ASP A 271 8.54 14.69 33.81
CA ASP A 271 8.38 13.26 34.10
C ASP A 271 6.92 12.98 34.46
N GLY A 272 6.35 11.91 33.88
CA GLY A 272 4.93 11.55 34.04
C GLY A 272 3.96 12.42 33.24
N PHE A 273 4.42 13.47 32.55
CA PHE A 273 3.54 14.39 31.83
C PHE A 273 2.64 13.70 30.79
N TYR A 274 3.19 12.76 30.03
CA TYR A 274 2.42 12.03 29.03
C TYR A 274 1.52 10.93 29.63
N ASP A 275 1.89 10.41 30.80
CA ASP A 275 1.04 9.47 31.55
C ASP A 275 -0.20 10.21 32.08
N ASP A 276 -0.02 11.41 32.62
CA ASP A 276 -1.09 12.30 33.07
C ASP A 276 -2.07 12.64 31.92
N LEU A 277 -1.55 12.97 30.73
CA LEU A 277 -2.38 13.21 29.54
C LEU A 277 -3.16 11.95 29.11
N ALA A 278 -2.54 10.78 29.21
CA ALA A 278 -3.16 9.51 28.86
C ALA A 278 -4.31 9.13 29.82
N GLU A 279 -4.20 9.47 31.10
CA GLU A 279 -5.29 9.36 32.09
C GLU A 279 -6.47 10.26 31.74
N GLY A 280 -6.20 11.44 31.17
CA GLY A 280 -7.21 12.36 30.64
C GLY A 280 -7.87 11.94 29.32
N GLY A 281 -7.38 10.88 28.65
CA GLY A 281 -7.92 10.43 27.35
C GLY A 281 -7.10 10.86 26.13
N LEU A 282 -6.05 11.69 26.32
CA LEU A 282 -5.08 12.07 25.31
C LEU A 282 -3.89 11.11 25.31
N ARG A 283 -3.98 10.05 24.52
CA ARG A 283 -2.99 8.98 24.49
C ARG A 283 -2.00 9.18 23.34
N TYR A 284 -0.96 9.97 23.61
CA TYR A 284 0.13 10.17 22.68
C TYR A 284 1.11 9.00 22.70
N GLY A 285 1.31 8.36 21.54
CA GLY A 285 2.35 7.36 21.32
C GLY A 285 3.73 7.99 21.14
N PRO A 286 4.79 7.16 20.98
CA PRO A 286 6.18 7.60 21.01
C PRO A 286 6.53 8.74 20.03
N ALA A 287 5.88 8.82 18.86
CA ALA A 287 6.10 9.92 17.92
C ALA A 287 5.70 11.28 18.48
N PHE A 288 4.60 11.37 19.24
CA PHE A 288 4.06 12.64 19.76
C PHE A 288 4.64 13.03 21.14
N GLN A 289 5.46 12.17 21.75
CA GLN A 289 6.09 12.44 23.04
C GLN A 289 7.39 13.28 22.90
N GLY A 290 7.23 14.50 22.37
CA GLY A 290 8.33 15.38 21.96
C GLY A 290 8.85 16.35 23.03
N VAL A 291 8.12 16.61 24.12
CA VAL A 291 8.52 17.57 25.16
C VAL A 291 9.71 17.01 25.97
N ARG A 292 10.82 17.75 26.03
CA ARG A 292 12.07 17.31 26.68
C ARG A 292 12.37 18.04 27.98
N ALA A 293 12.04 19.32 28.04
CA ALA A 293 12.27 20.15 29.21
C ALA A 293 11.30 21.32 29.18
N ALA A 294 10.85 21.76 30.36
CA ALA A 294 9.95 22.89 30.49
C ALA A 294 10.41 23.86 31.59
N TRP A 295 10.07 25.13 31.41
CA TRP A 295 10.31 26.20 32.38
C TRP A 295 9.10 27.13 32.46
N ARG A 296 8.92 27.78 33.61
CA ARG A 296 7.84 28.72 33.87
C ARG A 296 8.37 30.05 34.36
N ARG A 297 7.84 31.15 33.80
CA ARG A 297 8.11 32.52 34.24
C ARG A 297 6.79 33.29 34.32
N GLY A 298 6.28 33.50 35.53
CA GLY A 298 4.93 34.05 35.70
C GLY A 298 3.90 33.11 35.07
N GLU A 299 3.09 33.63 34.15
CA GLU A 299 2.09 32.87 33.37
C GLU A 299 2.65 32.30 32.05
N GLU A 300 3.92 32.55 31.74
CA GLU A 300 4.56 32.03 30.55
C GLU A 300 5.13 30.64 30.79
N MET A 301 4.91 29.74 29.83
CA MET A 301 5.55 28.43 29.76
C MET A 301 6.54 28.42 28.62
N PHE A 302 7.66 27.75 28.83
CA PHE A 302 8.71 27.56 27.83
C PHE A 302 9.04 26.09 27.75
N ALA A 303 9.33 25.58 26.57
CA ALA A 303 9.73 24.19 26.41
C ALA A 303 10.75 23.97 25.30
N GLU A 304 11.55 22.93 25.45
CA GLU A 304 12.27 22.30 24.33
C GLU A 304 11.45 21.13 23.83
N VAL A 305 11.15 21.13 22.53
CA VAL A 305 10.40 20.07 21.86
C VAL A 305 11.23 19.52 20.72
N VAL A 306 11.30 18.19 20.62
CA VAL A 306 12.14 17.48 19.65
C VAL A 306 11.30 16.42 18.96
N LEU A 307 11.38 16.37 17.62
CA LEU A 307 10.90 15.24 16.83
C LEU A 307 11.67 13.98 17.22
N PRO A 308 10.98 12.91 17.67
CA PRO A 308 11.63 11.63 17.93
C PRO A 308 12.33 11.09 16.67
N GLY A 309 13.41 10.34 16.86
CA GLY A 309 14.25 9.85 15.76
C GLY A 309 13.52 8.99 14.72
N SER A 310 12.41 8.34 15.10
CA SER A 310 11.55 7.57 14.20
C SER A 310 10.87 8.43 13.12
N VAL A 311 10.73 9.74 13.37
CA VAL A 311 10.02 10.69 12.49
C VAL A 311 10.96 11.79 11.99
N GLY A 312 12.03 12.09 12.72
CA GLY A 312 12.94 13.21 12.43
C GLY A 312 13.60 13.18 11.05
N ALA A 313 13.76 12.01 10.43
CA ALA A 313 14.30 11.89 9.08
C ALA A 313 13.40 12.52 8.00
N GLU A 314 12.09 12.61 8.24
CA GLU A 314 11.12 13.17 7.31
C GLU A 314 10.92 14.68 7.50
N ALA A 315 11.49 15.30 8.54
CA ALA A 315 11.23 16.70 8.90
C ALA A 315 11.41 17.66 7.72
N GLY A 316 12.45 17.46 6.89
CA GLY A 316 12.75 18.31 5.72
C GLY A 316 11.73 18.24 4.58
N ARG A 317 10.75 17.33 4.62
CA ARG A 317 9.67 17.20 3.63
C ARG A 317 8.44 18.05 3.97
N PHE A 318 8.45 18.67 5.15
CA PHE A 318 7.36 19.48 5.66
C PHE A 318 7.84 20.93 5.85
N GLY A 319 6.90 21.87 5.75
CA GLY A 319 7.09 23.21 6.30
C GLY A 319 7.35 23.10 7.80
N VAL A 320 6.38 22.57 8.53
CA VAL A 320 6.55 22.14 9.92
C VAL A 320 5.93 20.76 10.09
N HIS A 321 6.72 19.79 10.57
CA HIS A 321 6.19 18.45 10.75
C HIS A 321 5.01 18.46 11.75
N PRO A 322 3.83 17.88 11.42
CA PRO A 322 2.65 17.92 12.29
C PRO A 322 2.91 17.44 13.72
N VAL A 323 3.66 16.35 13.87
CA VAL A 323 4.14 15.83 15.17
C VAL A 323 4.87 16.88 16.01
N LEU A 324 5.76 17.68 15.40
CA LEU A 324 6.53 18.70 16.12
C LEU A 324 5.64 19.85 16.57
N LEU A 325 4.79 20.33 15.66
CA LEU A 325 3.85 21.41 15.94
C LEU A 325 2.85 20.98 17.01
N ASP A 326 2.29 19.78 16.92
CA ASP A 326 1.36 19.25 17.92
C ASP A 326 2.01 19.11 19.30
N ALA A 327 3.24 18.57 19.37
CA ALA A 327 4.00 18.47 20.61
C ALA A 327 4.32 19.85 21.23
N ALA A 328 4.44 20.91 20.42
CA ALA A 328 4.54 22.28 20.93
C ALA A 328 3.24 22.75 21.60
N LEU A 329 2.08 22.29 21.14
CA LEU A 329 0.77 22.59 21.73
C LEU A 329 0.55 21.86 23.06
N HIS A 330 1.20 20.71 23.29
CA HIS A 330 1.12 19.99 24.58
C HIS A 330 1.60 20.85 25.76
N VAL A 331 2.49 21.82 25.50
CA VAL A 331 3.00 22.77 26.50
C VAL A 331 1.87 23.63 27.11
N VAL A 332 0.75 23.79 26.40
CA VAL A 332 -0.46 24.46 26.91
C VAL A 332 -1.05 23.66 28.08
N ALA A 333 -1.07 22.32 28.00
CA ALA A 333 -1.57 21.46 29.07
C ALA A 333 -0.69 21.55 30.33
N LEU A 334 0.62 21.73 30.19
CA LEU A 334 1.54 21.94 31.33
C LEU A 334 1.24 23.23 32.12
N ARG A 335 0.55 24.21 31.52
CA ARG A 335 0.13 25.44 32.21
C ARG A 335 -1.04 25.19 33.18
N GLY A 336 -1.88 24.21 32.88
CA GLY A 336 -3.21 24.01 33.46
C GLY A 336 -3.29 23.38 34.85
N GLY A 337 -2.18 23.14 35.56
CA GLY A 337 -2.16 22.81 37.00
C GLY A 337 -2.97 21.59 37.50
N GLY A 338 -3.67 20.85 36.64
CA GLY A 338 -4.50 19.69 36.97
C GLY A 338 -5.39 19.26 35.79
N LEU A 339 -5.62 17.96 35.67
CA LEU A 339 -6.32 17.26 34.56
C LEU A 339 -7.85 17.45 34.55
N GLY A 340 -8.34 18.68 34.71
CA GLY A 340 -9.78 18.95 34.81
C GLY A 340 -10.53 18.82 33.48
N GLU A 341 -9.95 19.29 32.38
CA GLU A 341 -10.55 19.24 31.04
C GLU A 341 -9.48 19.03 29.97
N VAL A 342 -9.73 18.06 29.09
CA VAL A 342 -8.95 17.84 27.86
C VAL A 342 -9.16 19.03 26.94
N VAL A 343 -8.11 19.82 26.72
CA VAL A 343 -8.15 20.93 25.77
C VAL A 343 -7.49 20.50 24.47
N VAL A 344 -8.30 20.35 23.43
CA VAL A 344 -7.81 20.17 22.06
C VAL A 344 -7.90 21.49 21.29
N PRO A 345 -6.90 21.84 20.47
CA PRO A 345 -6.98 23.01 19.61
C PRO A 345 -8.17 22.91 18.65
N PHE A 346 -9.05 23.91 18.64
CA PHE A 346 -10.18 23.99 17.71
C PHE A 346 -10.01 25.09 16.65
N ALA A 347 -9.25 26.14 16.97
CA ALA A 347 -8.99 27.26 16.09
C ALA A 347 -7.57 27.80 16.23
N TRP A 348 -7.03 28.32 15.12
CA TRP A 348 -5.74 28.99 15.03
C TRP A 348 -5.94 30.35 14.41
N SER A 349 -5.17 31.33 14.88
CA SER A 349 -5.13 32.66 14.28
C SER A 349 -3.69 33.14 14.15
N GLY A 350 -3.39 33.76 13.01
CA GLY A 350 -2.10 34.37 12.74
C GLY A 350 -0.90 33.43 12.76
N VAL A 351 -1.03 32.23 12.17
CA VAL A 351 0.08 31.29 12.03
C VAL A 351 0.96 31.70 10.84
N GLU A 352 2.26 31.82 11.08
CA GLU A 352 3.27 32.11 10.07
C GLU A 352 4.47 31.18 10.27
N LEU A 353 5.01 30.67 9.15
CA LEU A 353 6.20 29.83 9.14
C LEU A 353 7.37 30.62 8.55
N PHE A 354 8.45 30.75 9.32
CA PHE A 354 9.64 31.51 8.90
C PHE A 354 10.83 30.63 8.50
N ALA A 355 10.80 29.34 8.86
CA ALA A 355 11.84 28.37 8.54
C ALA A 355 11.24 26.97 8.49
N SER A 356 11.64 26.16 7.51
CA SER A 356 11.15 24.81 7.30
C SER A 356 12.13 23.73 7.78
N GLY A 357 11.64 22.49 7.91
CA GLY A 357 12.49 21.33 8.17
C GLY A 357 13.05 21.20 9.59
N ALA A 358 12.49 21.95 10.55
CA ALA A 358 12.94 21.88 11.93
C ALA A 358 12.68 20.49 12.55
N SER A 359 13.69 19.93 13.22
CA SER A 359 13.55 18.71 14.05
C SER A 359 13.52 19.01 15.55
N ARG A 360 13.79 20.26 15.93
CA ARG A 360 13.78 20.75 17.31
C ARG A 360 13.34 22.20 17.33
N VAL A 361 12.47 22.54 18.28
CA VAL A 361 12.01 23.91 18.52
C VAL A 361 12.09 24.28 19.98
N ARG A 362 12.24 25.59 20.22
CA ARG A 362 11.99 26.22 21.51
C ARG A 362 10.61 26.85 21.43
N VAL A 363 9.78 26.60 22.44
CA VAL A 363 8.38 27.02 22.48
C VAL A 363 8.22 28.06 23.59
N ARG A 364 7.38 29.07 23.37
CA ARG A 364 6.95 30.02 24.39
C ARG A 364 5.44 30.17 24.35
N VAL A 365 4.77 29.62 25.35
CA VAL A 365 3.33 29.75 25.53
C VAL A 365 3.04 30.91 26.49
N SER A 366 2.13 31.81 26.10
CA SER A 366 1.64 32.89 26.95
C SER A 366 0.11 33.05 26.82
N PRO A 367 -0.61 33.45 27.87
CA PRO A 367 -2.02 33.81 27.75
C PRO A 367 -2.24 34.92 26.73
N VAL A 368 -3.40 34.86 26.08
CA VAL A 368 -4.06 36.02 25.47
C VAL A 368 -5.45 36.18 26.08
N ASP A 369 -6.13 37.28 25.76
CA ASP A 369 -7.49 37.53 26.24
C ASP A 369 -8.48 36.44 25.80
N ALA A 370 -9.64 36.37 26.45
CA ALA A 370 -10.75 35.46 26.11
C ALA A 370 -10.43 33.95 26.11
N GLY A 371 -9.45 33.52 26.93
CA GLY A 371 -9.13 32.10 27.11
C GLY A 371 -8.23 31.49 26.03
N GLY A 372 -7.74 32.31 25.09
CA GLY A 372 -6.76 31.87 24.10
C GLY A 372 -5.34 31.75 24.66
N VAL A 373 -4.48 31.10 23.88
CA VAL A 373 -3.03 31.02 24.14
C VAL A 373 -2.26 31.37 22.87
N ARG A 374 -1.16 32.09 23.03
CA ARG A 374 -0.14 32.30 21.99
C ARG A 374 0.98 31.29 22.24
N VAL A 375 1.43 30.61 21.18
CA VAL A 375 2.47 29.57 21.20
C VAL A 375 3.66 29.99 20.37
#